data_AF-A0A7W1MWA8-F1
#
_entry.id   AF-A0A7W1MWA8-F1
#
_cell.length_a   1.000
_cell.length_b   1.000
_cell.length_c   1.000
_cell.angle_alpha   90.00
_cell.angle_beta   90.00
_cell.angle_gamma   90.00
#
_symmetry.space_group_name_H-M   'P 1'
#
loop_
_entity.id
_entity.type
_entity.pdbx_description
1 polymer ?
#
loop_
_entity_poly.entity_id
_entity_poly.type
_entity_poly.pdbx_seq_one_letter_code
_entity_poly.pdbx_strand_id
1 'polypeptide(L)'
;MLFWPILLGTALLAGVLFGALGLIHWKDRKKRLPFTQKILRPAGESLRLRIAELDEKLNDRLVQLMLSAYSPLLMAGLVALQRVRVSGGMWIIFSSIAVIASAWSGYSLWKLLGLRRRCRLGYEGERHVGEALNQLMLAGYRVFHDFLITDKPGATRNIDHIVIGRNGVFAIETKTRRKLKSLDGAKVIVGNDHLQYPWGTDRCGLDQARDNAA
;
A
#
# COMPACT_ATOMS: atom_id res chain seq x y z
N MET A 1 -2.06 48.73 -1.97
CA MET A 1 -1.21 48.62 -3.18
C MET A 1 -0.36 47.34 -3.24
N LEU A 2 -0.24 46.55 -2.15
CA LEU A 2 0.56 45.30 -2.13
C LEU A 2 -0.16 44.05 -2.68
N PHE A 3 -1.46 44.11 -2.96
CA PHE A 3 -2.25 42.93 -3.41
C PHE A 3 -1.88 42.46 -4.82
N TRP A 4 -1.67 43.40 -5.75
CA TRP A 4 -1.35 43.09 -7.14
C TRP A 4 -0.02 42.33 -7.32
N PRO A 5 1.10 42.75 -6.71
CA PRO A 5 2.37 42.01 -6.84
C PRO A 5 2.31 40.61 -6.21
N ILE A 6 1.53 40.40 -5.14
CA ILE A 6 1.34 39.08 -4.53
C ILE A 6 0.52 38.16 -5.45
N LEU A 7 -0.59 38.66 -6.02
CA LEU A 7 -1.40 37.93 -6.99
C LEU A 7 -0.61 37.58 -8.26
N LEU A 8 0.22 38.49 -8.74
CA LEU A 8 1.06 38.26 -9.91
C LEU A 8 2.13 37.20 -9.61
N GLY A 9 2.74 37.26 -8.42
CA GLY A 9 3.72 36.27 -7.97
C GLY A 9 3.12 34.86 -7.79
N THR A 10 1.92 34.74 -7.22
CA THR A 10 1.25 33.44 -7.07
C THR A 10 0.79 32.88 -8.41
N ALA A 11 0.30 33.71 -9.33
CA ALA A 11 -0.06 33.29 -10.69
C ALA A 11 1.16 32.79 -11.48
N LEU A 12 2.31 33.47 -11.36
CA LEU A 12 3.56 33.04 -11.99
C LEU A 12 4.00 31.67 -11.46
N LEU A 13 4.02 31.49 -10.14
CA LEU A 13 4.40 30.22 -9.51
C LEU A 13 3.46 29.08 -9.90
N ALA A 14 2.15 29.33 -9.96
CA ALA A 14 1.17 28.36 -10.44
C ALA A 14 1.43 27.99 -11.91
N GLY A 15 1.70 28.98 -12.78
CA GLY A 15 2.03 28.75 -14.18
C GLY A 15 3.29 27.89 -14.36
N VAL A 16 4.35 28.15 -13.57
CA VAL A 16 5.58 27.34 -13.57
C VAL A 16 5.29 25.90 -13.11
N LEU A 17 4.49 25.73 -12.05
CA LEU A 17 4.10 24.41 -11.54
C LEU A 17 3.33 23.61 -12.61
N PHE A 18 2.29 24.21 -13.21
CA PHE A 18 1.49 23.55 -14.25
C PHE A 18 2.32 23.24 -15.50
N GLY A 19 3.20 24.14 -15.91
CA GLY A 19 4.14 23.89 -17.00
C GLY A 19 5.08 22.71 -16.71
N ALA A 20 5.64 22.65 -15.51
CA ALA A 20 6.49 21.54 -15.08
C ALA A 20 5.73 20.20 -15.04
N LEU A 21 4.51 20.19 -14.48
CA LEU A 21 3.66 18.99 -14.45
C LEU A 21 3.29 18.52 -15.87
N GLY A 22 2.96 19.46 -16.77
CA GLY A 22 2.69 19.17 -18.18
C GLY A 22 3.89 18.56 -18.89
N LEU A 23 5.10 19.09 -18.66
CA LEU A 23 6.34 18.55 -19.22
C LEU A 23 6.64 17.14 -18.70
N ILE A 24 6.45 16.88 -17.40
CA ILE A 24 6.63 15.56 -16.81
C ILE A 24 5.63 14.57 -17.44
N HIS A 25 4.35 14.94 -17.51
CA HIS A 25 3.33 14.09 -18.10
C HIS A 25 3.59 13.79 -19.58
N TRP A 26 4.02 14.79 -20.35
CA TRP A 26 4.39 14.62 -21.75
C TRP A 26 5.59 13.69 -21.93
N LYS A 27 6.61 13.80 -21.07
CA LYS A 27 7.79 12.92 -21.08
C LYS A 27 7.40 11.48 -20.75
N ASP A 28 6.53 11.26 -19.77
CA ASP A 28 6.06 9.94 -19.39
C ASP A 28 5.20 9.27 -20.46
N ARG A 29 4.36 10.04 -21.17
CA ARG A 29 3.56 9.54 -22.32
C ARG A 29 4.41 9.02 -23.48
N LYS A 30 5.66 9.49 -23.59
CA LYS A 30 6.60 9.08 -24.65
C LYS A 30 7.50 7.90 -24.27
N LYS A 31 7.39 7.36 -23.04
CA LYS A 31 8.15 6.18 -22.65
C LYS A 31 7.67 4.95 -23.43
N ARG A 32 8.44 4.51 -24.40
CA ARG A 32 8.33 3.18 -24.99
C ARG A 32 9.15 2.22 -24.14
N LEU A 33 8.54 1.12 -23.70
CA LEU A 33 9.28 0.07 -22.99
C LEU A 33 10.27 -0.56 -23.98
N PRO A 34 11.54 -0.75 -23.59
CA PRO A 34 12.56 -1.33 -24.46
C PRO A 34 12.33 -2.82 -24.74
N PHE A 35 11.38 -3.47 -24.05
CA PHE A 35 11.09 -4.89 -24.15
C PHE A 35 9.63 -5.12 -24.51
N THR A 36 9.38 -6.03 -25.47
CA THR A 36 8.04 -6.47 -25.89
C THR A 36 7.51 -7.65 -25.08
N GLN A 37 8.39 -8.39 -24.40
CA GLN A 37 8.03 -9.54 -23.59
C GLN A 37 7.43 -9.11 -22.25
N LYS A 38 6.40 -9.86 -21.80
CA LYS A 38 5.81 -9.66 -20.48
C LYS A 38 6.83 -10.05 -19.41
N ILE A 39 7.23 -9.09 -18.59
CA ILE A 39 8.13 -9.31 -17.45
C ILE A 39 7.40 -10.20 -16.44
N LEU A 40 8.05 -11.29 -16.01
CA LEU A 40 7.54 -12.16 -14.96
C LEU A 40 7.53 -11.42 -13.62
N ARG A 41 6.47 -11.61 -12.85
CA ARG A 41 6.33 -10.97 -11.55
C ARG A 41 7.22 -11.67 -10.52
N PRO A 42 7.93 -10.93 -9.66
CA PRO A 42 8.63 -11.52 -8.54
C PRO A 42 7.65 -11.97 -7.44
N ALA A 43 8.13 -12.80 -6.51
CA ALA A 43 7.38 -13.17 -5.32
C ALA A 43 6.95 -11.93 -4.52
N GLY A 44 5.68 -11.88 -4.13
CA GLY A 44 5.12 -10.76 -3.38
C GLY A 44 4.78 -9.51 -4.19
N GLU A 45 4.80 -9.53 -5.52
CA GLU A 45 4.63 -8.30 -6.32
C GLU A 45 3.28 -7.59 -6.07
N SER A 46 2.17 -8.31 -5.91
CA SER A 46 0.85 -7.78 -5.60
C SER A 46 0.84 -7.11 -4.22
N LEU A 47 1.49 -7.71 -3.23
CA LEU A 47 1.65 -7.11 -1.92
C LEU A 47 2.60 -5.91 -1.94
N ARG A 48 3.64 -5.93 -2.78
CA ARG A 48 4.56 -4.80 -2.98
C ARG A 48 3.82 -3.59 -3.54
N LEU A 49 3.02 -3.80 -4.59
CA LEU A 49 2.16 -2.75 -5.17
C LEU A 49 1.16 -2.24 -4.14
N ARG A 50 0.52 -3.15 -3.38
CA ARG A 50 -0.40 -2.75 -2.31
C ARG A 50 0.28 -1.94 -1.21
N ILE A 51 1.53 -2.26 -0.84
CA ILE A 51 2.30 -1.48 0.13
C ILE A 51 2.58 -0.08 -0.44
N ALA A 52 2.94 0.04 -1.71
CA ALA A 52 3.15 1.33 -2.37
C ALA A 52 1.88 2.20 -2.37
N GLU A 53 0.71 1.63 -2.72
CA GLU A 53 -0.58 2.33 -2.62
C GLU A 53 -0.89 2.79 -1.20
N LEU A 54 -0.53 1.98 -0.20
CA LEU A 54 -0.72 2.35 1.20
C LEU A 54 0.26 3.45 1.62
N ASP A 55 1.47 3.46 1.10
CA ASP A 55 2.47 4.51 1.35
C ASP A 55 2.02 5.85 0.78
N GLU A 56 1.46 5.88 -0.43
CA GLU A 56 0.84 7.08 -0.99
C GLU A 56 -0.31 7.58 -0.12
N LYS A 57 -1.24 6.69 0.27
CA LYS A 57 -2.35 7.06 1.17
C LYS A 57 -1.88 7.53 2.54
N LEU A 58 -0.81 6.94 3.08
CA LEU A 58 -0.23 7.37 4.35
C LEU A 58 0.36 8.78 4.21
N ASN A 59 1.07 9.05 3.11
CA ASN A 59 1.61 10.38 2.83
C ASN A 59 0.49 11.42 2.70
N ASP A 60 -0.58 11.12 1.96
CA ASP A 60 -1.74 12.01 1.83
C ASP A 60 -2.38 12.32 3.18
N ARG A 61 -2.57 11.31 4.03
CA ARG A 61 -3.13 11.49 5.38
C ARG A 61 -2.18 12.25 6.30
N LEU A 62 -0.88 12.08 6.15
CA LEU A 62 0.13 12.82 6.90
C LEU A 62 0.11 14.31 6.51
N VAL A 63 0.08 14.61 5.20
CA VAL A 63 -0.04 15.98 4.69
C VAL A 63 -1.35 16.61 5.18
N GLN A 64 -2.48 15.89 5.10
CA GLN A 64 -3.76 16.36 5.61
C GLN A 64 -3.72 16.64 7.12
N LEU A 65 -3.08 15.77 7.90
CA LEU A 65 -2.89 15.98 9.34
C LEU A 65 -2.07 17.24 9.61
N MET A 66 -0.95 17.45 8.90
CA MET A 66 -0.13 18.65 9.05
C MET A 66 -0.92 19.91 8.67
N LEU A 67 -1.57 19.91 7.51
CA LEU A 67 -2.37 21.06 7.05
C LEU A 67 -3.49 21.40 8.04
N SER A 68 -4.23 20.39 8.52
CA SER A 68 -5.31 20.62 9.49
C SER A 68 -4.77 21.11 10.84
N ALA A 69 -3.69 20.53 11.35
CA ALA A 69 -3.08 20.92 12.62
C ALA A 69 -2.48 22.34 12.58
N TYR A 70 -1.84 22.73 11.48
CA TYR A 70 -1.23 24.06 11.34
C TYR A 70 -2.20 25.11 10.79
N SER A 71 -3.38 24.72 10.31
CA SER A 71 -4.33 25.68 9.73
C SER A 71 -4.73 26.83 10.67
N PRO A 72 -4.94 26.64 12.00
CA PRO A 72 -5.29 27.75 12.88
C PRO A 72 -4.14 28.75 13.03
N LEU A 73 -2.90 28.26 13.06
CA LEU A 73 -1.70 29.09 13.11
C LEU A 73 -1.52 29.91 11.83
N LEU A 74 -1.74 29.28 10.66
CA LEU A 74 -1.71 29.97 9.37
C LEU A 74 -2.79 31.04 9.29
N MET A 75 -4.01 30.73 9.76
CA MET A 75 -5.10 31.71 9.85
C MET A 75 -4.74 32.88 10.78
N ALA A 76 -4.16 32.61 11.96
CA ALA A 76 -3.68 33.64 12.89
C ALA A 76 -2.64 34.57 12.25
N GLY A 77 -1.67 34.00 11.54
CA GLY A 77 -0.68 34.77 10.79
C GLY A 77 -1.31 35.68 9.73
N LEU A 78 -2.24 35.15 8.93
CA LEU A 78 -2.94 35.94 7.89
C LEU A 78 -3.79 37.07 8.48
N VAL A 79 -4.53 36.79 9.56
CA VAL A 79 -5.35 37.80 10.25
C VAL A 79 -4.46 38.92 10.82
N ALA A 80 -3.33 38.57 11.43
CA ALA A 80 -2.37 39.54 11.95
C ALA A 80 -1.77 40.41 10.84
N LEU A 81 -1.40 39.82 9.69
CA LEU A 81 -0.84 40.53 8.55
C LEU A 81 -1.84 41.49 7.89
N GLN A 82 -3.11 41.06 7.75
CA GLN A 82 -4.16 41.88 7.14
C GLN A 82 -4.78 42.89 8.12
N ARG A 83 -4.43 42.81 9.40
CA ARG A 83 -4.99 43.64 10.50
C ARG A 83 -6.53 43.61 10.54
N VAL A 84 -7.11 42.49 10.13
CA VAL A 84 -8.56 42.28 10.15
C VAL A 84 -8.98 41.83 11.54
N ARG A 85 -10.15 42.27 12.01
CA ARG A 85 -10.74 41.76 13.25
C ARG A 85 -11.62 40.56 12.93
N VAL A 86 -11.27 39.41 13.48
CA VAL A 86 -12.06 38.18 13.42
C VAL A 86 -12.73 37.97 14.77
N SER A 87 -14.02 37.65 14.77
CA SER A 87 -14.77 37.41 16.00
C SER A 87 -14.27 36.15 16.73
N GLY A 88 -14.38 36.14 18.07
CA GLY A 88 -14.00 34.96 18.87
C GLY A 88 -14.77 33.69 18.47
N GLY A 89 -16.04 33.82 18.11
CA GLY A 89 -16.85 32.69 17.62
C GLY A 89 -16.28 32.05 16.35
N MET A 90 -15.76 32.85 15.40
CA MET A 90 -15.15 32.34 14.18
C MET A 90 -13.84 31.59 14.46
N TRP A 91 -13.04 32.05 15.43
CA TRP A 91 -11.85 31.33 15.89
C TRP A 91 -12.20 29.97 16.48
N ILE A 92 -13.26 29.90 17.28
CA ILE A 92 -13.73 28.66 17.90
C ILE A 92 -14.18 27.68 16.82
N ILE A 93 -15.00 28.13 15.86
CA ILE A 93 -15.49 27.27 14.76
C ILE A 93 -14.32 26.71 13.95
N PHE A 94 -13.41 27.58 13.50
CA PHE A 94 -12.28 27.16 12.67
C PHE A 94 -11.34 26.20 13.42
N SER A 95 -11.02 26.50 14.68
CA SER A 95 -10.20 25.64 15.52
C SER A 95 -10.88 24.29 15.78
N SER A 96 -12.20 24.28 15.97
CA SER A 96 -12.96 23.04 16.15
C SER A 96 -12.91 22.16 14.91
N ILE A 97 -13.09 22.73 13.72
CA ILE A 97 -12.97 22.01 12.43
C ILE A 97 -11.55 21.44 12.28
N ALA A 98 -10.53 22.25 12.57
CA ALA A 98 -9.13 21.83 12.52
C ALA A 98 -8.85 20.64 13.45
N VAL A 99 -9.37 20.67 14.67
CA VAL A 99 -9.23 19.57 15.65
C VAL A 99 -9.94 18.31 15.15
N ILE A 100 -11.17 18.39 14.67
CA ILE A 100 -11.92 17.23 14.15
C ILE A 100 -11.20 16.62 12.94
N ALA A 101 -10.77 17.45 11.99
CA ALA A 101 -10.02 17.01 10.81
C ALA A 101 -8.69 16.34 11.19
N SER A 102 -7.99 16.89 12.18
CA SER A 102 -6.74 16.34 12.71
C SER A 102 -6.97 14.98 13.38
N ALA A 103 -7.98 14.87 14.24
CA ALA A 103 -8.32 13.64 14.94
C ALA A 103 -8.70 12.51 13.95
N TRP A 104 -9.52 12.82 12.95
CA TRP A 104 -9.91 11.87 11.91
C TRP A 104 -8.72 11.42 11.04
N SER A 105 -7.83 12.35 10.69
CA SER A 105 -6.60 12.03 9.94
C SER A 105 -5.66 11.15 10.76
N GLY A 106 -5.52 11.43 12.06
CA GLY A 106 -4.75 10.61 13.00
C GLY A 106 -5.30 9.19 13.14
N TYR A 107 -6.61 9.03 13.29
CA TYR A 107 -7.26 7.70 13.31
C TYR A 107 -7.05 6.94 12.00
N SER A 108 -7.22 7.62 10.87
CA SER A 108 -7.01 7.03 9.55
C SER A 108 -5.57 6.57 9.35
N LEU A 109 -4.58 7.36 9.78
CA LEU A 109 -3.16 7.00 9.77
C LEU A 109 -2.90 5.74 10.58
N TRP A 110 -3.41 5.66 11.81
CA TRP A 110 -3.24 4.48 12.65
C TRP A 110 -3.78 3.21 11.98
N LYS A 111 -4.97 3.28 11.39
CA LYS A 111 -5.58 2.15 10.66
C LYS A 111 -4.74 1.74 9.45
N LEU A 112 -4.27 2.71 8.65
CA LEU A 112 -3.45 2.46 7.46
C LEU A 112 -2.08 1.85 7.83
N LEU A 113 -1.44 2.34 8.89
CA LEU A 113 -0.19 1.77 9.40
C LEU A 113 -0.37 0.31 9.82
N GLY A 114 -1.47 -0.01 10.50
CA GLY A 114 -1.81 -1.38 10.85
C GLY A 114 -1.97 -2.28 9.63
N LEU A 115 -2.66 -1.80 8.60
CA LEU A 115 -2.84 -2.53 7.34
C LEU A 115 -1.51 -2.73 6.60
N ARG A 116 -0.70 -1.67 6.48
CA ARG A 116 0.63 -1.73 5.86
C ARG A 116 1.53 -2.76 6.52
N ARG A 117 1.55 -2.80 7.87
CA ARG A 117 2.33 -3.78 8.64
C ARG A 117 1.89 -5.22 8.35
N ARG A 118 0.59 -5.47 8.14
CA ARG A 118 0.08 -6.81 7.77
C ARG A 118 0.48 -7.17 6.34
N CYS A 119 0.31 -6.26 5.37
CA CYS A 119 0.74 -6.47 3.99
C CYS A 119 2.25 -6.72 3.91
N ARG A 120 3.05 -5.98 4.69
CA ARG A 120 4.50 -6.17 4.76
C ARG A 120 4.89 -7.55 5.29
N LEU A 121 4.21 -8.05 6.32
CA LEU A 121 4.44 -9.40 6.84
C LEU A 121 4.13 -10.48 5.79
N GLY A 122 3.02 -10.34 5.06
CA GLY A 122 2.69 -11.24 3.95
C GLY A 122 3.78 -11.22 2.88
N TYR A 123 4.18 -10.00 2.46
CA TYR A 123 5.20 -9.79 1.45
C TYR A 123 6.53 -10.45 1.80
N GLU A 124 6.99 -10.29 3.04
CA GLU A 124 8.24 -10.90 3.51
C GLU A 124 8.18 -12.43 3.50
N GLY A 125 7.04 -13.02 3.86
CA GLY A 125 6.90 -14.47 3.80
C GLY A 125 6.81 -15.01 2.37
N GLU A 126 6.05 -14.37 1.47
CA GLU A 126 6.03 -14.75 0.04
C GLU A 126 7.42 -14.63 -0.58
N ARG A 127 8.17 -13.58 -0.25
CA ARG A 127 9.56 -13.41 -0.66
C ARG A 127 10.45 -14.55 -0.18
N HIS A 128 10.36 -14.89 1.10
CA HIS A 128 11.16 -15.95 1.71
C HIS A 128 10.85 -17.33 1.10
N VAL A 129 9.57 -17.66 0.92
CA VAL A 129 9.15 -18.90 0.26
C VAL A 129 9.61 -18.90 -1.20
N GLY A 130 9.44 -17.79 -1.92
CA GLY A 130 9.89 -17.66 -3.29
C GLY A 130 11.40 -17.89 -3.46
N GLU A 131 12.23 -17.35 -2.55
CA GLU A 131 13.68 -17.58 -2.52
C GLU A 131 14.04 -19.06 -2.33
N ALA A 132 13.32 -19.77 -1.45
CA ALA A 132 13.51 -21.21 -1.25
C ALA A 132 13.07 -22.01 -2.49
N LEU A 133 11.92 -21.69 -3.08
CA LEU A 133 11.42 -22.36 -4.28
C LEU A 133 12.33 -22.17 -5.48
N ASN A 134 12.96 -21.00 -5.63
CA ASN A 134 13.89 -20.73 -6.73
C ASN A 134 15.11 -21.65 -6.71
N GLN A 135 15.47 -22.26 -5.58
CA GLN A 135 16.53 -23.28 -5.55
C GLN A 135 16.17 -24.51 -6.38
N LEU A 136 14.88 -24.84 -6.53
CA LEU A 136 14.43 -25.94 -7.39
C LEU A 136 14.71 -25.69 -8.88
N MET A 137 14.92 -24.44 -9.28
CA MET A 137 15.30 -24.13 -10.66
C MET A 137 16.64 -24.77 -11.04
N LEU A 138 17.55 -24.95 -10.07
CA LEU A 138 18.82 -25.67 -10.27
C LEU A 138 18.61 -27.16 -10.57
N ALA A 139 17.48 -27.72 -10.12
CA ALA A 139 17.07 -29.10 -10.40
C ALA A 139 16.21 -29.21 -11.69
N GLY A 140 16.13 -28.15 -12.49
CA GLY A 140 15.38 -28.13 -13.75
C GLY A 140 13.89 -27.83 -13.61
N TYR A 141 13.43 -27.36 -12.45
CA TYR A 141 12.06 -26.89 -12.28
C TYR A 141 11.89 -25.47 -12.84
N ARG A 142 10.66 -25.14 -13.25
CA ARG A 142 10.28 -23.76 -13.58
C ARG A 142 9.42 -23.22 -12.46
N VAL A 143 9.78 -22.05 -11.95
CA VAL A 143 9.09 -21.40 -10.84
C VAL A 143 8.52 -20.07 -11.34
N PHE A 144 7.23 -19.86 -11.09
CA PHE A 144 6.53 -18.61 -11.36
C PHE A 144 5.98 -18.08 -10.05
N HIS A 145 5.98 -16.76 -9.88
CA HIS A 145 5.45 -16.14 -8.70
C HIS A 145 4.37 -15.12 -9.04
N ASP A 146 3.46 -14.93 -8.09
CA ASP A 146 2.38 -13.95 -8.10
C ASP A 146 1.62 -13.93 -9.44
N PHE A 147 1.25 -15.15 -9.86
CA PHE A 147 0.66 -15.43 -11.15
C PHE A 147 -0.78 -14.96 -11.17
N LEU A 148 -1.07 -13.97 -12.03
CA LEU A 148 -2.39 -13.39 -12.17
C LEU A 148 -3.29 -14.26 -13.05
N ILE A 149 -4.48 -14.56 -12.53
CA ILE A 149 -5.55 -15.25 -13.23
C ILE A 149 -6.67 -14.25 -13.50
N THR A 150 -6.97 -14.09 -14.79
CA THR A 150 -7.95 -13.15 -15.34
C THR A 150 -8.96 -13.91 -16.21
N ASP A 151 -9.42 -15.06 -15.71
CA ASP A 151 -10.41 -15.92 -16.36
C ASP A 151 -11.82 -15.31 -16.34
N LYS A 152 -12.13 -14.49 -15.34
CA LYS A 152 -13.44 -13.83 -15.18
C LYS A 152 -13.36 -12.32 -15.42
N PRO A 153 -14.26 -11.73 -16.24
CA PRO A 153 -14.35 -10.29 -16.40
C PRO A 153 -14.54 -9.59 -15.05
N GLY A 154 -13.66 -8.64 -14.71
CA GLY A 154 -13.75 -7.85 -13.48
C GLY A 154 -13.22 -8.53 -12.21
N ALA A 155 -12.74 -9.77 -12.27
CA ALA A 155 -12.07 -10.42 -11.15
C ALA A 155 -10.62 -10.77 -11.53
N THR A 156 -9.69 -10.44 -10.64
CA THR A 156 -8.29 -10.85 -10.75
C THR A 156 -7.92 -11.53 -9.46
N ARG A 157 -7.62 -12.83 -9.54
CA ARG A 157 -7.03 -13.60 -8.43
C ARG A 157 -5.58 -13.88 -8.74
N ASN A 158 -4.76 -14.07 -7.71
CA ASN A 158 -3.37 -14.45 -7.86
C ASN A 158 -3.10 -15.82 -7.22
N ILE A 159 -2.17 -16.57 -7.80
CA ILE A 159 -1.53 -17.71 -7.16
C ILE A 159 -0.14 -17.25 -6.73
N ASP A 160 0.18 -17.39 -5.44
CA ASP A 160 1.43 -16.89 -4.88
C ASP A 160 2.64 -17.50 -5.59
N HIS A 161 2.68 -18.83 -5.75
CA HIS A 161 3.74 -19.51 -6.51
C HIS A 161 3.22 -20.71 -7.31
N ILE A 162 3.79 -20.93 -8.49
CA ILE A 162 3.57 -22.12 -9.32
C ILE A 162 4.93 -22.77 -9.59
N VAL A 163 5.05 -24.06 -9.29
CA VAL A 163 6.26 -24.85 -9.55
C VAL A 163 5.93 -25.96 -10.54
N ILE A 164 6.69 -26.03 -11.63
CA ILE A 164 6.51 -26.99 -12.71
C ILE A 164 7.77 -27.83 -12.83
N GLY A 165 7.62 -29.16 -12.77
CA GLY A 165 8.73 -30.08 -12.98
C GLY A 165 8.26 -31.47 -13.38
N ARG A 166 9.18 -32.44 -13.32
CA ARG A 166 8.92 -33.83 -13.73
C ARG A 166 7.79 -34.50 -12.93
N ASN A 167 7.53 -34.02 -11.71
CA ASN A 167 6.51 -34.56 -10.80
C ASN A 167 5.13 -33.92 -10.99
N GLY A 168 4.98 -32.95 -11.91
CA GLY A 168 3.74 -32.26 -12.17
C GLY A 168 3.80 -30.76 -11.94
N VAL A 169 2.63 -30.16 -11.75
CA VAL A 169 2.43 -28.73 -11.51
C VAL A 169 1.87 -28.54 -10.10
N PHE A 170 2.50 -27.66 -9.33
CA PHE A 170 2.14 -27.39 -7.95
C PHE A 170 1.78 -25.91 -7.80
N ALA A 171 0.56 -25.63 -7.34
CA ALA A 171 0.18 -24.32 -6.81
C ALA A 171 0.55 -24.26 -5.33
N ILE A 172 1.30 -23.24 -4.93
CA ILE A 172 1.78 -23.06 -3.55
C ILE A 172 1.27 -21.72 -3.06
N GLU A 173 0.52 -21.78 -1.95
CA GLU A 173 -0.03 -20.62 -1.24
C GLU A 173 0.83 -20.33 0.00
N THR A 174 1.12 -19.06 0.27
CA THR A 174 1.95 -18.66 1.40
C THR A 174 1.14 -17.89 2.43
N LYS A 175 1.02 -18.45 3.65
CA LYS A 175 0.40 -17.76 4.79
C LYS A 175 1.43 -17.47 5.88
N THR A 176 1.82 -16.20 5.98
CA THR A 176 2.72 -15.73 7.03
C THR A 176 1.95 -15.36 8.30
N ARG A 177 2.47 -15.75 9.46
CA ARG A 177 1.94 -15.40 10.78
C ARG A 177 3.10 -15.00 11.71
N ARG A 178 2.81 -14.14 12.69
CA ARG A 178 3.80 -13.80 13.73
C ARG A 178 3.88 -14.93 14.74
N LYS A 179 5.10 -15.26 15.15
CA LYS A 179 5.35 -16.25 16.20
C LYS A 179 4.83 -15.76 17.55
N LEU A 180 4.22 -16.65 18.32
CA LEU A 180 3.90 -16.39 19.73
C LEU A 180 5.17 -16.43 20.59
N LYS A 181 5.23 -15.66 21.67
CA LYS A 181 6.35 -15.73 22.63
C LYS A 181 6.21 -16.97 23.53
N SER A 182 6.36 -18.16 22.94
CA SER A 182 6.39 -19.45 23.63
C SER A 182 7.27 -20.44 22.86
N LEU A 183 7.70 -21.52 23.53
CA LEU A 183 8.55 -22.56 22.94
C LEU A 183 7.92 -23.15 21.67
N ASP A 184 6.62 -23.49 21.73
CA ASP A 184 5.84 -24.01 20.60
C ASP A 184 5.12 -22.93 19.79
N GLY A 185 5.47 -21.65 19.97
CA GLY A 185 4.75 -20.51 19.39
C GLY A 185 4.76 -20.43 17.86
N ALA A 186 5.48 -21.32 17.18
CA ALA A 186 5.52 -21.45 15.71
C ALA A 186 5.03 -22.82 15.20
N LYS A 187 4.69 -23.76 16.10
CA LYS A 187 4.30 -25.11 15.72
C LYS A 187 2.90 -25.08 15.13
N VAL A 188 2.75 -25.63 13.93
CA VAL A 188 1.45 -25.80 13.26
C VAL A 188 1.22 -27.29 13.09
N ILE A 189 0.08 -27.78 13.56
CA ILE A 189 -0.35 -29.16 13.33
C ILE A 189 -1.26 -29.16 12.11
N VAL A 190 -0.90 -29.97 11.12
CA VAL A 190 -1.66 -30.14 9.88
C VAL A 190 -2.64 -31.30 10.09
N GLY A 191 -3.92 -30.98 10.21
CA GLY A 191 -5.00 -31.96 10.16
C GLY A 191 -5.53 -32.14 8.73
N ASN A 192 -6.48 -33.05 8.54
CA ASN A 192 -7.03 -33.35 7.21
C ASN A 192 -7.75 -32.16 6.56
N ASP A 193 -8.45 -31.35 7.36
CA ASP A 193 -9.27 -30.22 6.90
C ASP A 193 -9.04 -28.95 7.74
N HIS A 194 -7.95 -28.85 8.48
CA HIS A 194 -7.65 -27.66 9.28
C HIS A 194 -6.16 -27.55 9.61
N LEU A 195 -5.73 -26.33 9.87
CA LEU A 195 -4.43 -26.01 10.45
C LEU A 195 -4.65 -25.58 11.89
N GLN A 196 -4.04 -26.29 12.84
CA GLN A 196 -4.08 -25.92 14.25
C GLN A 196 -2.81 -25.16 14.63
N TYR A 197 -3.00 -23.88 14.94
CA TYR A 197 -1.99 -22.98 15.47
C TYR A 197 -2.04 -22.96 17.01
N PRO A 198 -1.01 -22.44 17.69
CA PRO A 198 -1.00 -22.33 19.15
C PRO A 198 -2.12 -21.46 19.74
N TRP A 199 -2.73 -20.60 18.93
CA TRP A 199 -3.81 -19.68 19.34
C TRP A 199 -5.19 -20.04 18.77
N GLY A 200 -5.30 -21.11 17.97
CA GLY A 200 -6.59 -21.51 17.38
C GLY A 200 -6.46 -22.26 16.06
N THR A 201 -7.60 -22.70 15.54
CA THR A 201 -7.70 -23.41 14.26
C THR A 201 -8.07 -22.47 13.11
N ASP A 202 -7.55 -22.74 11.91
CA ASP A 202 -7.82 -22.00 10.68
C ASP A 202 -8.03 -22.98 9.52
N ARG A 203 -8.89 -22.61 8.57
CA ARG A 203 -9.15 -23.33 7.32
C ARG A 203 -8.89 -22.49 6.07
N CYS A 204 -8.83 -21.16 6.21
CA CYS A 204 -8.82 -20.23 5.09
C CYS A 204 -7.66 -20.47 4.11
N GLY A 205 -6.47 -20.83 4.61
CA GLY A 205 -5.34 -21.18 3.75
C GLY A 205 -5.54 -22.48 2.96
N LEU A 206 -6.24 -23.46 3.53
CA LEU A 206 -6.51 -24.75 2.87
C LEU A 206 -7.57 -24.59 1.77
N ASP A 207 -8.64 -23.85 2.07
CA ASP A 207 -9.72 -23.60 1.10
C ASP A 207 -9.19 -22.85 -0.13
N GLN A 208 -8.37 -21.81 0.07
CA GLN A 208 -7.75 -21.09 -1.05
C GLN A 208 -6.79 -21.98 -1.87
N ALA A 209 -6.03 -22.86 -1.22
CA ALA A 209 -5.15 -23.79 -1.92
C ALA A 209 -5.96 -24.80 -2.76
N ARG A 210 -7.11 -25.26 -2.25
CA ARG A 210 -8.04 -26.14 -2.99
C ARG A 210 -8.63 -25.42 -4.19
N ASP A 211 -9.11 -24.19 -4.02
CA ASP A 211 -9.66 -23.38 -5.11
C ASP A 211 -8.62 -23.07 -6.20
N ASN A 212 -7.35 -22.96 -5.83
CA ASN A 212 -6.26 -22.75 -6.79
C ASN A 212 -5.84 -24.03 -7.53
N ALA A 213 -6.16 -25.21 -6.98
CA ALA A 213 -5.83 -26.51 -7.55
C ALA A 213 -6.96 -27.11 -8.42
N ALA A 214 -8.18 -26.57 -8.31
CA ALA A 214 -9.33 -26.93 -9.13
C ALA A 214 -9.27 -26.31 -10.53
#